data_AF-A0A9D8K4S7-F1
#
_entry.id   AF-A0A9D8K4S7-F1
#
_cell.length_a   1.000
_cell.length_b   1.000
_cell.length_c   1.000
_cell.angle_alpha   90.00
_cell.angle_beta   90.00
_cell.angle_gamma   90.00
#
_symmetry.space_group_name_H-M   'P 1'
#
loop_
_entity.id
_entity.type
_entity.pdbx_description
1 polymer ?
#
loop_
_entity_poly.entity_id
_entity_poly.type
_entity_poly.pdbx_seq_one_letter_code
_entity_poly.pdbx_strand_id
1 'polypeptide(L)'
;MTDNNSNKPATNAPGRRDVLKRMAIAAAAAGSVVAPSAGQANVGGSSKDPAPSQPEPSPQDLADLGGSPISEGRYKNGEQPLPSIKERVLALKSLLIEKGIIPAKMLDQFVEYYEKGVGPHLGAAVVAHAWVNAEFRQQLLHPPADAPFKTSLLLQDFFFKTINPDTGKPLLAKEFVLPGTAIGPEGNYVKILMNGVQESGPSAGKFVHNIVSCTVCSCYPQALLGIQPTWYRSQQYRSRVIKEPIGVIDEFMNDLAGSHADKRRQWQSYRDRIEEIQVWDSNSEVRFFVIPVRPAGWESLSEAELRKRVTRNSIIGSEILLS
;
A
#
# COMPACT_ATOMS: atom_id res chain seq x y z
N MET A 1 1.98 69.05 -19.89
CA MET A 1 2.59 68.35 -21.04
C MET A 1 3.70 67.47 -20.46
N THR A 2 3.60 66.16 -20.35
CA THR A 2 2.70 65.16 -20.95
C THR A 2 2.65 63.96 -20.01
N ASP A 3 1.44 63.46 -19.79
CA ASP A 3 1.13 62.13 -19.27
C ASP A 3 1.83 61.04 -20.08
N ASN A 4 2.21 59.92 -19.44
CA ASN A 4 2.09 58.64 -20.10
C ASN A 4 1.72 57.53 -19.10
N ASN A 5 0.44 57.21 -19.18
CA ASN A 5 -0.32 56.24 -18.42
C ASN A 5 -0.19 54.87 -19.09
N SER A 6 0.58 53.94 -18.51
CA SER A 6 0.59 52.53 -18.92
C SER A 6 -0.21 51.70 -17.92
N ASN A 7 -1.52 51.61 -18.18
CA ASN A 7 -2.48 50.82 -17.43
C ASN A 7 -2.27 49.31 -17.73
N LYS A 8 -1.60 48.58 -16.84
CA LYS A 8 -1.59 47.10 -16.83
C LYS A 8 -2.76 46.61 -15.96
N PRO A 9 -3.60 45.67 -16.42
CA PRO A 9 -4.65 45.12 -15.57
C PRO A 9 -4.01 44.28 -14.47
N ALA A 10 -4.29 44.65 -13.21
CA ALA A 10 -3.94 43.85 -12.06
C ALA A 10 -4.62 42.48 -12.17
N THR A 11 -3.83 41.42 -12.32
CA THR A 11 -4.30 40.05 -12.24
C THR A 11 -4.66 39.76 -10.79
N ASN A 12 -5.95 39.80 -10.47
CA ASN A 12 -6.48 39.34 -9.19
C ASN A 12 -6.14 37.86 -9.02
N ALA A 13 -5.08 37.56 -8.27
CA ALA A 13 -4.81 36.22 -7.78
C ALA A 13 -5.97 35.80 -6.86
N PRO A 14 -6.63 34.67 -7.08
CA PRO A 14 -7.76 34.25 -6.26
C PRO A 14 -7.30 34.03 -4.82
N GLY A 15 -8.04 34.61 -3.87
CA GLY A 15 -7.76 34.45 -2.45
C GLY A 15 -7.83 32.98 -2.05
N ARG A 16 -7.06 32.59 -1.02
CA ARG A 16 -6.94 31.21 -0.51
C ARG A 16 -8.30 30.51 -0.27
N ARG A 17 -9.37 31.27 -0.03
CA ARG A 17 -10.75 30.78 0.10
C ARG A 17 -11.43 30.42 -1.24
N ASP A 18 -11.11 31.12 -2.33
CA ASP A 18 -11.62 30.80 -3.67
C ASP A 18 -10.96 29.57 -4.26
N VAL A 19 -9.69 29.33 -3.93
CA VAL A 19 -8.98 28.08 -4.29
C VAL A 19 -9.65 26.87 -3.63
N LEU A 20 -9.98 26.98 -2.33
CA LEU A 20 -10.68 25.91 -1.59
C LEU A 20 -12.11 25.68 -2.10
N LYS A 21 -12.85 26.74 -2.45
CA LYS A 21 -14.19 26.59 -3.07
C LYS A 21 -14.14 25.95 -4.45
N ARG A 22 -13.12 26.25 -5.26
CA ARG A 22 -12.95 25.62 -6.58
C ARG A 22 -12.56 24.15 -6.50
N MET A 23 -11.78 23.75 -5.48
CA MET A 23 -11.49 22.33 -5.23
C MET A 23 -12.74 21.55 -4.77
N ALA A 24 -13.60 22.16 -3.93
CA ALA A 24 -14.84 21.52 -3.50
C ALA A 24 -15.84 21.31 -4.65
N ILE A 25 -15.90 22.24 -5.62
CA ILE A 25 -16.78 22.11 -6.80
C ILE A 25 -16.26 21.06 -7.79
N ALA A 26 -14.94 20.89 -7.92
CA ALA A 26 -14.36 19.84 -8.76
C ALA A 26 -14.71 18.42 -8.25
N ALA A 27 -14.88 18.24 -6.94
CA ALA A 27 -15.33 16.97 -6.36
C ALA A 27 -16.81 16.65 -6.63
N ALA A 28 -17.65 17.67 -6.86
CA ALA A 28 -19.08 17.50 -7.10
C ALA A 28 -19.43 17.22 -8.57
N ALA A 29 -18.53 17.44 -9.52
CA ALA A 29 -18.80 17.30 -10.96
C ALA A 29 -18.63 15.86 -11.52
N ALA A 30 -18.19 14.90 -10.71
CA ALA A 30 -18.01 13.50 -11.14
C ALA A 30 -19.27 12.63 -10.97
N GLY A 31 -20.40 13.20 -10.53
CA GLY A 31 -21.63 12.48 -10.22
C GLY A 31 -22.72 12.59 -11.29
N SER A 32 -22.47 12.13 -12.51
CA SER A 32 -23.53 11.90 -13.49
C SER A 32 -23.21 10.65 -14.31
N VAL A 33 -23.58 9.48 -13.79
CA VAL A 33 -23.72 8.28 -14.61
C VAL A 33 -25.19 7.88 -14.61
N VAL A 34 -25.76 7.93 -15.82
CA VAL A 34 -27.13 7.54 -16.15
C VAL A 34 -27.34 6.06 -15.76
N ALA A 35 -28.36 5.79 -14.96
CA ALA A 35 -28.80 4.44 -14.64
C ALA A 35 -29.67 3.88 -15.79
N PRO A 36 -29.46 2.62 -16.25
CA PRO A 36 -30.46 1.95 -17.06
C PRO A 36 -31.61 1.43 -16.19
N SER A 37 -32.79 1.44 -16.79
CA SER A 37 -34.10 1.12 -16.23
C SER A 37 -34.21 -0.30 -15.66
N ALA A 38 -35.02 -0.39 -14.61
CA ALA A 38 -35.39 -1.60 -13.87
C ALA A 38 -35.84 -2.78 -14.76
N GLY A 39 -35.20 -3.93 -14.56
CA GLY A 39 -35.74 -5.25 -14.88
C GLY A 39 -35.97 -6.01 -13.58
N GLN A 40 -37.23 -6.34 -13.29
CA GLN A 40 -37.62 -7.15 -12.13
C GLN A 40 -37.03 -8.55 -12.26
N ALA A 41 -36.18 -8.95 -11.32
CA ALA A 41 -35.84 -10.34 -11.08
C ALA A 41 -36.52 -10.80 -9.78
N ASN A 42 -37.53 -11.65 -9.94
CA ASN A 42 -38.19 -12.40 -8.88
C ASN A 42 -37.18 -13.38 -8.26
N VAL A 43 -36.89 -13.24 -6.97
CA VAL A 43 -36.26 -14.31 -6.17
C VAL A 43 -37.28 -14.67 -5.08
N GLY A 44 -37.85 -15.87 -5.24
CA GLY A 44 -38.86 -16.40 -4.34
C GLY A 44 -38.29 -16.90 -3.00
N GLY A 45 -39.18 -17.00 -2.02
CA GLY A 45 -39.03 -17.85 -0.84
C GLY A 45 -38.37 -17.22 0.38
N SER A 46 -39.04 -16.28 1.05
CA SER A 46 -38.72 -15.90 2.43
C SER A 46 -39.03 -17.08 3.35
N SER A 47 -38.00 -17.73 3.91
CA SER A 47 -38.15 -18.47 5.17
C SER A 47 -38.49 -17.45 6.25
N LYS A 48 -39.56 -17.68 7.02
CA LYS A 48 -40.03 -16.82 8.12
C LYS A 48 -39.36 -17.13 9.47
N ASP A 49 -38.22 -17.81 9.46
CA ASP A 49 -37.51 -18.14 10.69
C ASP A 49 -36.50 -17.04 11.00
N PRO A 50 -36.58 -16.36 12.16
CA PRO A 50 -35.55 -15.44 12.58
C PRO A 50 -34.23 -16.19 12.72
N ALA A 51 -33.15 -15.64 12.16
CA ALA A 51 -31.81 -16.17 12.37
C ALA A 51 -31.57 -16.29 13.89
N PRO A 52 -31.02 -17.41 14.39
CA PRO A 52 -30.79 -17.59 15.82
C PRO A 52 -29.94 -16.43 16.32
N SER A 53 -30.45 -15.70 17.30
CA SER A 53 -29.75 -14.59 17.94
C SER A 53 -28.46 -15.14 18.53
N GLN A 54 -27.34 -14.88 17.85
CA GLN A 54 -26.04 -15.11 18.48
C GLN A 54 -25.97 -14.16 19.68
N PRO A 55 -25.61 -14.65 20.87
CA PRO A 55 -25.42 -13.78 22.02
C PRO A 55 -24.39 -12.71 21.65
N GLU A 56 -24.69 -11.45 21.96
CA GLU A 56 -23.69 -10.40 21.77
C GLU A 56 -22.44 -10.75 22.58
N PRO A 57 -21.24 -10.63 21.99
CA PRO A 57 -20.00 -10.96 22.67
C PRO A 57 -19.87 -10.12 23.94
N SER A 58 -19.40 -10.75 25.01
CA SER A 58 -19.21 -10.06 26.27
C SER A 58 -18.16 -8.97 26.13
N PRO A 59 -18.16 -7.95 27.01
CA PRO A 59 -17.10 -6.95 27.05
C PRO A 59 -15.68 -7.56 27.14
N GLN A 60 -15.56 -8.74 27.76
CA GLN A 60 -14.32 -9.50 27.84
C GLN A 60 -13.89 -10.05 26.48
N ASP A 61 -14.84 -10.61 25.72
CA ASP A 61 -14.59 -11.13 24.37
C ASP A 61 -14.17 -10.02 23.39
N LEU A 62 -14.65 -8.79 23.61
CA LEU A 62 -14.27 -7.61 22.84
C LEU A 62 -12.88 -7.07 23.23
N ALA A 63 -12.48 -7.23 24.50
CA ALA A 63 -11.17 -6.83 24.99
C ALA A 63 -10.04 -7.75 24.46
N ASP A 64 -10.33 -9.03 24.28
CA ASP A 64 -9.39 -10.03 23.75
C ASP A 64 -9.10 -9.84 22.24
N LEU A 65 -9.87 -8.99 21.53
CA LEU A 65 -9.67 -8.66 20.11
C LEU A 65 -8.61 -7.58 19.84
N GLY A 66 -7.82 -7.18 20.85
CA GLY A 66 -6.59 -6.40 20.65
C GLY A 66 -6.80 -4.93 20.27
N GLY A 67 -7.98 -4.36 20.55
CA GLY A 67 -8.16 -2.90 20.57
C GLY A 67 -7.43 -2.32 21.79
N SER A 68 -6.59 -1.31 21.59
CA SER A 68 -5.95 -0.58 22.69
C SER A 68 -6.98 -0.20 23.75
N PRO A 69 -6.77 -0.49 25.06
CA PRO A 69 -7.70 -0.06 26.09
C PRO A 69 -7.67 1.47 26.14
N ILE A 70 -8.70 2.11 25.58
CA ILE A 70 -8.96 3.52 25.81
C ILE A 70 -9.48 3.61 27.23
N SER A 71 -8.56 3.73 28.19
CA SER A 71 -8.77 3.84 29.64
C SER A 71 -10.22 3.59 30.11
N GLU A 72 -10.53 2.39 30.60
CA GLU A 72 -11.75 2.14 31.40
C GLU A 72 -11.68 2.77 32.80
N GLY A 73 -10.71 3.66 33.04
CA GLY A 73 -10.56 4.38 34.29
C GLY A 73 -11.71 5.36 34.47
N ARG A 74 -12.48 5.22 35.56
CA ARG A 74 -13.34 6.30 36.06
C ARG A 74 -12.47 7.54 36.25
N TYR A 75 -12.67 8.56 35.43
CA TYR A 75 -12.07 9.87 35.66
C TYR A 75 -12.50 10.35 37.05
N LYS A 76 -11.54 10.87 37.83
CA LYS A 76 -11.76 11.29 39.23
C LYS A 76 -12.86 12.36 39.41
N ASN A 77 -13.38 12.94 38.33
CA ASN A 77 -14.25 14.11 38.33
C ASN A 77 -15.66 13.87 37.75
N GLY A 78 -16.11 12.62 37.62
CA GLY A 78 -17.47 12.32 37.14
C GLY A 78 -17.65 12.42 35.62
N GLU A 79 -16.56 12.45 34.85
CA GLU A 79 -16.63 12.37 33.39
C GLU A 79 -17.06 10.96 32.96
N GLN A 80 -18.08 10.90 32.12
CA GLN A 80 -18.58 9.67 31.52
C GLN A 80 -17.46 9.02 30.70
N PRO A 81 -17.31 7.68 30.74
CA PRO A 81 -16.40 6.99 29.83
C PRO A 81 -16.80 7.32 28.40
N LEU A 82 -15.81 7.58 27.55
CA LEU A 82 -16.07 7.88 26.16
C LEU A 82 -16.73 6.66 25.49
N PRO A 83 -17.68 6.84 24.54
CA PRO A 83 -18.34 5.74 23.84
C PRO A 83 -17.36 4.77 23.17
N SER A 84 -17.78 3.55 22.82
CA SER A 84 -16.92 2.59 22.13
C SER A 84 -16.38 3.15 20.79
N ILE A 85 -15.28 2.60 20.29
CA ILE A 85 -14.74 2.96 18.96
C ILE A 85 -15.82 2.77 17.89
N LYS A 86 -16.59 1.68 17.96
CA LYS A 86 -17.68 1.37 17.02
C LYS A 86 -18.73 2.50 17.00
N GLU A 87 -19.20 2.93 18.16
CA GLU A 87 -20.20 4.01 18.26
C GLU A 87 -19.65 5.34 17.73
N ARG A 88 -18.42 5.70 18.08
CA ARG A 88 -17.79 6.93 17.57
C ARG A 88 -17.61 6.90 16.05
N VAL A 89 -17.19 5.76 15.49
CA VAL A 89 -17.03 5.58 14.04
C VAL A 89 -18.38 5.68 13.33
N LEU A 90 -19.43 5.05 13.85
CA LEU A 90 -20.78 5.13 13.27
C LEU A 90 -21.33 6.56 13.32
N ALA A 91 -21.17 7.25 14.44
CA ALA A 91 -21.60 8.65 14.57
C ALA A 91 -20.87 9.57 13.58
N LEU A 92 -19.54 9.44 13.48
CA LEU A 92 -18.74 10.23 12.53
C LEU A 92 -19.11 9.91 11.07
N LYS A 93 -19.28 8.63 10.72
CA LYS A 93 -19.70 8.20 9.39
C LYS A 93 -21.04 8.83 9.00
N SER A 94 -22.05 8.72 9.86
CA SER A 94 -23.38 9.29 9.61
C SER A 94 -23.31 10.79 9.42
N LEU A 95 -22.55 11.50 10.26
CA LEU A 95 -22.38 12.96 10.16
C LEU A 95 -21.70 13.37 8.85
N LEU A 96 -20.63 12.69 8.43
CA LEU A 96 -19.92 13.02 7.19
C LEU A 96 -20.79 12.76 5.94
N ILE A 97 -21.65 11.74 5.97
CA ILE A 97 -22.63 11.46 4.90
C ILE A 97 -23.73 12.53 4.88
N GLU A 98 -24.31 12.87 6.03
CA GLU A 98 -25.36 13.89 6.15
C GLU A 98 -24.86 15.26 5.65
N LYS A 99 -23.61 15.60 5.95
CA LYS A 99 -22.96 16.82 5.46
C LYS A 99 -22.51 16.76 4.01
N GLY A 100 -22.69 15.63 3.32
CA GLY A 100 -22.30 15.44 1.92
C GLY A 100 -20.79 15.46 1.69
N ILE A 101 -19.98 15.26 2.74
CA ILE A 101 -18.51 15.26 2.66
C ILE A 101 -18.03 13.95 2.03
N ILE A 102 -18.70 12.83 2.36
CA ILE A 102 -18.45 11.52 1.75
C ILE A 102 -19.77 10.91 1.25
N PRO A 103 -19.77 10.19 0.11
CA PRO A 103 -20.93 9.42 -0.31
C PRO A 103 -21.12 8.16 0.54
N ALA A 104 -22.36 7.70 0.71
CA ALA A 104 -22.67 6.52 1.52
C ALA A 104 -21.95 5.25 1.06
N LYS A 105 -21.72 5.11 -0.26
CA LYS A 105 -21.04 3.97 -0.88
C LYS A 105 -19.51 4.06 -0.84
N MET A 106 -18.93 5.17 -0.40
CA MET A 106 -17.48 5.38 -0.43
C MET A 106 -16.73 4.31 0.36
N LEU A 107 -17.27 3.94 1.53
CA LEU A 107 -16.63 2.96 2.40
C LEU A 107 -16.63 1.57 1.75
N ASP A 108 -17.73 1.15 1.15
CA ASP A 108 -17.85 -0.15 0.50
C ASP A 108 -16.87 -0.23 -0.69
N GLN A 109 -16.74 0.85 -1.46
CA GLN A 109 -15.77 0.95 -2.55
C GLN A 109 -14.32 0.89 -2.05
N PHE A 110 -14.02 1.55 -0.94
CA PHE A 110 -12.69 1.52 -0.33
C PHE A 110 -12.34 0.13 0.22
N VAL A 111 -13.31 -0.56 0.83
CA VAL A 111 -13.15 -1.95 1.28
C VAL A 111 -12.93 -2.86 0.07
N GLU A 112 -13.78 -2.77 -0.95
CA GLU A 112 -13.67 -3.60 -2.15
C GLU A 112 -12.33 -3.41 -2.88
N TYR A 113 -11.80 -2.18 -2.89
CA TYR A 113 -10.48 -1.89 -3.44
C TYR A 113 -9.37 -2.71 -2.79
N TYR A 114 -9.31 -2.76 -1.45
CA TYR A 114 -8.28 -3.52 -0.73
C TYR A 114 -8.56 -5.01 -0.60
N GLU A 115 -9.83 -5.42 -0.67
CA GLU A 115 -10.19 -6.84 -0.61
C GLU A 115 -9.97 -7.56 -1.95
N LYS A 116 -10.26 -6.88 -3.07
CA LYS A 116 -10.32 -7.54 -4.39
C LYS A 116 -9.35 -6.95 -5.41
N GLY A 117 -9.08 -5.65 -5.32
CA GLY A 117 -8.31 -4.93 -6.33
C GLY A 117 -6.80 -4.97 -6.06
N VAL A 118 -6.39 -4.59 -4.85
CA VAL A 118 -4.99 -4.27 -4.55
C VAL A 118 -4.45 -5.07 -3.39
N GLY A 119 -3.31 -5.72 -3.64
CA GLY A 119 -2.58 -6.47 -2.63
C GLY A 119 -1.21 -6.92 -3.13
N PRO A 120 -0.48 -7.72 -2.33
CA PRO A 120 0.90 -8.12 -2.63
C PRO A 120 1.10 -8.87 -3.95
N HIS A 121 0.04 -9.43 -4.52
CA HIS A 121 0.08 -10.11 -5.82
C HIS A 121 0.48 -9.17 -6.97
N LEU A 122 0.17 -7.87 -6.87
CA LEU A 122 0.61 -6.86 -7.85
C LEU A 122 2.12 -6.66 -7.77
N GLY A 123 2.64 -6.44 -6.56
CA GLY A 123 4.09 -6.37 -6.32
C GLY A 123 4.81 -7.65 -6.76
N ALA A 124 4.25 -8.82 -6.46
CA ALA A 124 4.80 -10.10 -6.91
C ALA A 124 4.88 -10.20 -8.44
N ALA A 125 3.88 -9.67 -9.16
CA ALA A 125 3.90 -9.61 -10.62
C ALA A 125 5.00 -8.67 -11.14
N VAL A 126 5.20 -7.50 -10.51
CA VAL A 126 6.29 -6.57 -10.85
C VAL A 126 7.65 -7.24 -10.68
N VAL A 127 7.89 -7.92 -9.56
CA VAL A 127 9.16 -8.62 -9.30
C VAL A 127 9.40 -9.73 -10.32
N ALA A 128 8.40 -10.59 -10.53
CA ALA A 128 8.52 -11.70 -11.48
C ALA A 128 8.82 -11.21 -12.90
N HIS A 129 8.09 -10.18 -13.35
CA HIS A 129 8.30 -9.57 -14.65
C HIS A 129 9.69 -8.92 -14.75
N ALA A 130 10.11 -8.18 -13.73
CA ALA A 130 11.44 -7.55 -13.70
C ALA A 130 12.59 -8.57 -13.73
N TRP A 131 12.42 -9.77 -13.19
CA TRP A 131 13.46 -10.81 -13.29
C TRP A 131 13.62 -11.37 -14.70
N VAL A 132 12.53 -11.52 -15.45
CA VAL A 132 12.56 -12.10 -16.81
C VAL A 132 12.67 -11.04 -17.92
N ASN A 133 12.39 -9.78 -17.61
CA ASN A 133 12.46 -8.65 -18.52
C ASN A 133 13.48 -7.61 -18.03
N ALA A 134 14.70 -7.68 -18.58
CA ALA A 134 15.79 -6.78 -18.20
C ALA A 134 15.51 -5.32 -18.59
N GLU A 135 14.83 -5.07 -19.71
CA GLU A 135 14.50 -3.71 -20.14
C GLU A 135 13.52 -3.06 -19.15
N PHE A 136 12.44 -3.75 -18.80
CA PHE A 136 11.48 -3.28 -17.80
C PHE A 136 12.16 -3.02 -16.45
N ARG A 137 13.04 -3.92 -16.01
CA ARG A 137 13.83 -3.74 -14.79
C ARG A 137 14.71 -2.49 -14.83
N GLN A 138 15.41 -2.25 -15.94
CA GLN A 138 16.27 -1.08 -16.08
C GLN A 138 15.47 0.23 -16.07
N GLN A 139 14.31 0.27 -16.75
CA GLN A 139 13.43 1.44 -16.73
C GLN A 139 12.89 1.75 -15.32
N LEU A 140 12.63 0.71 -14.52
CA LEU A 140 12.18 0.84 -13.14
C LEU A 140 13.29 1.35 -12.19
N LEU A 141 14.53 0.87 -12.35
CA LEU A 141 15.67 1.23 -11.49
C LEU A 141 16.27 2.59 -11.83
N HIS A 142 16.19 2.99 -13.10
CA HIS A 142 16.81 4.22 -13.59
C HIS A 142 15.79 5.13 -14.31
N PRO A 143 14.73 5.59 -13.60
CA PRO A 143 13.80 6.54 -14.20
C PRO A 143 14.52 7.87 -14.51
N PRO A 144 14.09 8.61 -15.56
CA PRO A 144 14.64 9.93 -15.85
C PRO A 144 14.46 10.88 -14.66
N ALA A 145 15.52 11.61 -14.29
CA ALA A 145 15.55 12.47 -13.11
C ALA A 145 14.54 13.62 -13.16
N ASP A 146 14.18 14.08 -14.35
CA ASP A 146 13.18 15.12 -14.62
C ASP A 146 11.74 14.57 -14.69
N ALA A 147 11.55 13.26 -14.56
CA ALA A 147 10.26 12.59 -14.63
C ALA A 147 9.97 11.74 -13.37
N PRO A 148 9.74 12.36 -12.20
CA PRO A 148 9.62 11.66 -10.91
C PRO A 148 8.42 10.70 -10.83
N PHE A 149 7.44 10.82 -11.72
CA PHE A 149 6.27 9.93 -11.80
C PHE A 149 6.45 8.77 -12.79
N LYS A 150 7.57 8.73 -13.54
CA LYS A 150 7.75 7.80 -14.66
C LYS A 150 7.62 6.34 -14.23
N THR A 151 8.20 6.00 -13.08
CA THR A 151 8.09 4.66 -12.48
C THR A 151 6.62 4.29 -12.22
N SER A 152 5.85 5.17 -11.58
CA SER A 152 4.43 4.92 -11.30
C SER A 152 3.60 4.80 -12.57
N LEU A 153 3.88 5.59 -13.61
CA LEU A 153 3.21 5.47 -14.91
C LEU A 153 3.56 4.17 -15.63
N LEU A 154 4.83 3.73 -15.57
CA LEU A 154 5.25 2.45 -16.12
C LEU A 154 4.57 1.27 -15.42
N LEU A 155 4.45 1.33 -14.10
CA LEU A 155 3.72 0.34 -13.30
C LEU A 155 2.23 0.34 -13.63
N GLN A 156 1.62 1.53 -13.80
CA GLN A 156 0.22 1.66 -14.22
C GLN A 156 -0.02 0.94 -15.55
N ASP A 157 0.80 1.26 -16.54
CA ASP A 157 0.72 0.69 -17.87
C ASP A 157 0.90 -0.83 -17.83
N PHE A 158 1.86 -1.32 -17.05
CA PHE A 158 2.07 -2.74 -16.83
C PHE A 158 0.82 -3.41 -16.25
N PHE A 159 0.21 -2.85 -15.20
CA PHE A 159 -0.96 -3.47 -14.58
C PHE A 159 -2.21 -3.49 -15.48
N PHE A 160 -2.39 -2.45 -16.30
CA PHE A 160 -3.54 -2.36 -17.19
C PHE A 160 -3.40 -3.23 -18.44
N LYS A 161 -2.17 -3.49 -18.90
CA LYS A 161 -1.91 -4.23 -20.15
C LYS A 161 -1.61 -5.71 -19.92
N THR A 162 -1.07 -6.08 -18.76
CA THR A 162 -0.73 -7.47 -18.46
C THR A 162 -1.96 -8.25 -18.02
N ILE A 163 -2.27 -9.32 -18.74
CA ILE A 163 -3.36 -10.25 -18.40
C ILE A 163 -2.86 -11.24 -17.36
N ASN A 164 -3.58 -11.33 -16.24
CA ASN A 164 -3.36 -12.33 -15.23
C ASN A 164 -3.80 -13.71 -15.77
N PRO A 165 -2.89 -14.68 -15.91
CA PRO A 165 -3.23 -15.99 -16.46
C PRO A 165 -4.21 -16.78 -15.57
N ASP A 166 -4.24 -16.51 -14.27
CA ASP A 166 -5.14 -17.19 -13.34
C ASP A 166 -6.59 -16.67 -13.44
N THR A 167 -6.81 -15.43 -13.92
CA THR A 167 -8.16 -14.80 -13.96
C THR A 167 -8.64 -14.40 -15.36
N GLY A 168 -7.76 -14.38 -16.35
CA GLY A 168 -8.06 -13.91 -17.71
C GLY A 168 -8.34 -12.41 -17.83
N LYS A 169 -8.07 -11.63 -16.77
CA LYS A 169 -8.31 -10.18 -16.70
C LYS A 169 -7.01 -9.41 -16.51
N PRO A 170 -6.94 -8.09 -16.77
CA PRO A 170 -5.80 -7.26 -16.39
C PRO A 170 -5.43 -7.44 -14.91
N LEU A 171 -4.15 -7.25 -14.57
CA LEU A 171 -3.68 -7.32 -13.19
C LEU A 171 -4.40 -6.32 -12.28
N LEU A 172 -4.66 -5.11 -12.79
CA LEU A 172 -5.47 -4.11 -12.10
C LEU A 172 -6.51 -3.53 -13.07
N ALA A 173 -7.78 -3.53 -12.68
CA ALA A 173 -8.83 -2.92 -13.47
C ALA A 173 -8.84 -1.39 -13.24
N LYS A 174 -9.16 -0.60 -14.28
CA LYS A 174 -9.13 0.87 -14.21
C LYS A 174 -10.12 1.42 -13.19
N GLU A 175 -11.21 0.69 -12.95
CA GLU A 175 -12.27 1.01 -12.01
C GLU A 175 -11.77 1.02 -10.56
N PHE A 176 -10.66 0.33 -10.28
CA PHE A 176 -10.02 0.34 -8.96
C PHE A 176 -9.07 1.52 -8.77
N VAL A 177 -8.71 2.28 -9.81
CA VAL A 177 -7.83 3.43 -9.64
C VAL A 177 -8.64 4.63 -9.17
N LEU A 178 -8.38 5.04 -7.92
CA LEU A 178 -9.06 6.17 -7.31
C LEU A 178 -8.72 7.48 -8.05
N PRO A 179 -9.71 8.35 -8.31
CA PRO A 179 -9.48 9.65 -8.95
C PRO A 179 -8.38 10.45 -8.25
N GLY A 180 -7.47 11.03 -9.03
CA GLY A 180 -6.36 11.86 -8.50
C GLY A 180 -5.15 11.07 -7.99
N THR A 181 -5.12 9.74 -8.15
CA THR A 181 -3.95 8.90 -7.88
C THR A 181 -3.35 8.35 -9.17
N ALA A 182 -2.03 8.12 -9.19
CA ALA A 182 -1.38 7.49 -10.33
C ALA A 182 -1.79 6.02 -10.46
N ILE A 183 -1.40 5.19 -9.49
CA ILE A 183 -1.73 3.75 -9.47
C ILE A 183 -2.58 3.34 -8.26
N GLY A 184 -2.95 4.30 -7.42
CA GLY A 184 -3.65 4.08 -6.15
C GLY A 184 -3.04 4.88 -5.00
N PRO A 185 -3.60 4.73 -3.78
CA PRO A 185 -3.08 5.36 -2.56
C PRO A 185 -1.59 5.09 -2.36
N GLU A 186 -0.86 6.14 -1.97
CA GLU A 186 0.59 6.09 -1.74
C GLU A 186 1.41 5.55 -2.95
N GLY A 187 0.84 5.55 -4.16
CA GLY A 187 1.48 5.02 -5.37
C GLY A 187 2.08 6.08 -6.31
N ASN A 188 2.04 7.36 -5.94
CA ASN A 188 2.40 8.45 -6.85
C ASN A 188 3.91 8.56 -7.11
N TYR A 189 4.72 8.32 -6.09
CA TYR A 189 6.19 8.39 -6.18
C TYR A 189 6.79 7.09 -5.68
N VAL A 190 6.92 6.12 -6.58
CA VAL A 190 7.54 4.83 -6.25
C VAL A 190 9.01 4.84 -6.65
N LYS A 191 9.91 4.49 -5.72
CA LYS A 191 11.31 4.20 -6.00
C LYS A 191 11.57 2.71 -5.86
N ILE A 192 12.03 2.11 -6.95
CA ILE A 192 12.41 0.70 -6.99
C ILE A 192 13.85 0.55 -6.50
N LEU A 193 14.06 -0.42 -5.63
CA LEU A 193 15.35 -0.81 -5.08
C LEU A 193 15.62 -2.26 -5.49
N MET A 194 16.87 -2.65 -5.67
CA MET A 194 17.20 -4.03 -6.02
C MET A 194 18.22 -4.61 -5.06
N ASN A 195 17.92 -5.78 -4.51
CA ASN A 195 18.88 -6.55 -3.74
C ASN A 195 19.84 -7.29 -4.68
N GLY A 196 21.08 -7.45 -4.24
CA GLY A 196 22.14 -8.10 -5.01
C GLY A 196 23.29 -7.16 -5.35
N VAL A 197 24.13 -7.59 -6.29
CA VAL A 197 25.29 -6.79 -6.75
C VAL A 197 24.77 -5.56 -7.49
N GLN A 198 25.17 -4.38 -7.03
CA GLN A 198 24.72 -3.13 -7.65
C GLN A 198 25.51 -2.84 -8.93
N GLU A 199 24.79 -2.49 -9.99
CA GLU A 199 25.38 -2.20 -11.30
C GLU A 199 25.94 -0.77 -11.38
N SER A 200 25.39 0.17 -10.60
CA SER A 200 25.70 1.60 -10.70
C SER A 200 25.60 2.30 -9.35
N GLY A 201 26.01 3.58 -9.32
CA GLY A 201 25.92 4.42 -8.13
C GLY A 201 27.01 4.18 -7.07
N PRO A 202 26.87 4.78 -5.87
CA PRO A 202 27.90 4.73 -4.82
C PRO A 202 28.24 3.33 -4.31
N SER A 203 27.30 2.38 -4.43
CA SER A 203 27.46 1.00 -3.97
C SER A 203 27.78 0.04 -5.12
N ALA A 204 28.13 0.55 -6.31
CA ALA A 204 28.46 -0.26 -7.48
C ALA A 204 29.51 -1.34 -7.16
N GLY A 205 29.25 -2.56 -7.61
CA GLY A 205 30.10 -3.74 -7.35
C GLY A 205 29.87 -4.42 -6.00
N LYS A 206 29.20 -3.78 -5.04
CA LYS A 206 28.87 -4.39 -3.74
C LYS A 206 27.56 -5.16 -3.81
N PHE A 207 27.48 -6.26 -3.06
CA PHE A 207 26.22 -6.92 -2.78
C PHE A 207 25.43 -6.19 -1.68
N VAL A 208 24.33 -5.54 -2.06
CA VAL A 208 23.48 -4.74 -1.18
C VAL A 208 22.19 -5.46 -0.83
N HIS A 209 21.78 -5.37 0.43
CA HIS A 209 20.42 -5.70 0.88
C HIS A 209 19.67 -4.45 1.32
N ASN A 210 18.47 -4.24 0.79
CA ASN A 210 17.60 -3.11 1.09
C ASN A 210 16.46 -3.57 2.00
N ILE A 211 16.15 -2.77 3.01
CA ILE A 211 14.99 -2.97 3.90
C ILE A 211 14.25 -1.64 4.09
N VAL A 212 12.92 -1.68 4.04
CA VAL A 212 12.07 -0.49 4.05
C VAL A 212 11.37 -0.30 5.40
N SER A 213 11.29 0.94 5.87
CA SER A 213 10.51 1.32 7.06
C SER A 213 9.82 2.66 6.85
N CYS A 214 8.99 3.04 7.83
CA CYS A 214 8.53 4.39 8.04
C CYS A 214 8.61 4.69 9.53
N THR A 215 9.71 5.29 9.98
CA THR A 215 9.98 5.50 11.40
C THR A 215 8.99 6.48 12.04
N VAL A 216 8.44 7.40 11.25
CA VAL A 216 7.50 8.43 11.71
C VAL A 216 6.07 7.90 11.87
N CYS A 217 5.62 7.00 11.00
CA CYS A 217 4.26 6.47 11.06
C CYS A 217 4.14 5.05 10.48
N SER A 218 3.73 4.92 9.22
CA SER A 218 3.54 3.63 8.55
C SER A 218 3.39 3.75 7.04
N CYS A 219 3.97 4.79 6.43
CA CYS A 219 4.00 4.99 4.99
C CYS A 219 4.42 3.71 4.26
N TYR A 220 3.68 3.33 3.23
CA TYR A 220 3.79 2.03 2.57
C TYR A 220 3.33 2.12 1.12
N PRO A 221 3.90 1.36 0.16
CA PRO A 221 3.44 1.37 -1.24
C PRO A 221 2.09 0.64 -1.38
N GLN A 222 1.01 1.23 -0.86
CA GLN A 222 -0.30 0.58 -0.77
C GLN A 222 -0.84 0.18 -2.15
N ALA A 223 -0.65 1.01 -3.16
CA ALA A 223 -1.01 0.70 -4.54
C ALA A 223 -0.35 -0.58 -5.12
N LEU A 224 0.76 -1.04 -4.54
CA LEU A 224 1.50 -2.23 -5.00
C LEU A 224 1.34 -3.43 -4.06
N LEU A 225 1.15 -3.18 -2.77
CA LEU A 225 1.23 -4.21 -1.74
C LEU A 225 0.01 -4.29 -0.82
N GLY A 226 -1.01 -3.46 -1.05
CA GLY A 226 -2.19 -3.35 -0.19
C GLY A 226 -1.87 -2.71 1.16
N ILE A 227 -2.72 -2.99 2.16
CA ILE A 227 -2.55 -2.46 3.51
C ILE A 227 -1.30 -3.06 4.18
N GLN A 228 -0.57 -2.20 4.87
CA GLN A 228 0.65 -2.54 5.58
C GLN A 228 0.38 -3.55 6.72
N PRO A 229 1.33 -4.46 7.01
CA PRO A 229 1.20 -5.41 8.09
C PRO A 229 1.19 -4.74 9.46
N THR A 230 0.57 -5.37 10.46
CA THR A 230 0.59 -4.85 11.84
C THR A 230 2.00 -4.75 12.40
N TRP A 231 2.89 -5.71 12.12
CA TRP A 231 4.29 -5.65 12.55
C TRP A 231 5.03 -4.45 11.96
N TYR A 232 4.72 -4.04 10.71
CA TYR A 232 5.36 -2.89 10.07
C TYR A 232 4.98 -1.58 10.76
N ARG A 233 3.73 -1.49 11.26
CA ARG A 233 3.23 -0.35 12.04
C ARG A 233 3.74 -0.30 13.48
N SER A 234 4.27 -1.41 13.97
CA SER A 234 4.68 -1.54 15.37
C SER A 234 5.85 -0.62 15.71
N GLN A 235 5.88 -0.13 16.94
CA GLN A 235 7.00 0.67 17.45
C GLN A 235 8.28 -0.16 17.53
N GLN A 236 8.14 -1.47 17.77
CA GLN A 236 9.23 -2.43 17.86
C GLN A 236 10.00 -2.51 16.53
N TYR A 237 9.30 -2.73 15.42
CA TYR A 237 9.92 -2.73 14.09
C TYR A 237 10.52 -1.38 13.74
N ARG A 238 9.70 -0.31 13.84
CA ARG A 238 10.06 1.05 13.40
C ARG A 238 11.30 1.61 14.10
N SER A 239 11.44 1.34 15.40
CA SER A 239 12.58 1.86 16.19
C SER A 239 13.87 1.05 15.99
N ARG A 240 13.75 -0.27 15.76
CA ARG A 240 14.92 -1.15 15.71
C ARG A 240 15.50 -1.33 14.32
N VAL A 241 14.67 -1.33 13.27
CA VAL A 241 15.13 -1.58 11.89
C VAL A 241 16.19 -0.57 11.43
N ILE A 242 16.17 0.66 11.93
CA ILE A 242 17.19 1.67 11.62
C ILE A 242 18.50 1.52 12.44
N LYS A 243 18.46 0.79 13.56
CA LYS A 243 19.62 0.62 14.46
C LYS A 243 20.30 -0.73 14.29
N GLU A 244 19.50 -1.78 14.07
CA GLU A 244 19.94 -3.16 14.00
C GLU A 244 19.21 -3.91 12.88
N PRO A 245 19.35 -3.49 11.61
CA PRO A 245 18.60 -4.06 10.49
C PRO A 245 18.85 -5.56 10.29
N ILE A 246 20.10 -6.03 10.47
CA ILE A 246 20.40 -7.47 10.40
C ILE A 246 19.70 -8.26 11.48
N GLY A 247 19.69 -7.77 12.73
CA GLY A 247 19.01 -8.46 13.82
C GLY A 247 17.51 -8.61 13.56
N VAL A 248 16.89 -7.59 12.96
CA VAL A 248 15.50 -7.67 12.50
C VAL A 248 15.34 -8.74 11.41
N ILE A 249 16.18 -8.72 10.37
CA ILE A 249 16.09 -9.73 9.29
C ILE A 249 16.34 -11.14 9.83
N ASP A 250 17.30 -11.31 10.75
CA ASP A 250 17.59 -12.58 11.41
C ASP A 250 16.34 -13.15 12.11
N GLU A 251 15.54 -12.32 12.78
CA GLU A 251 14.29 -12.76 13.42
C GLU A 251 13.26 -13.24 12.41
N PHE A 252 13.00 -12.45 11.36
CA PHE A 252 12.10 -12.87 10.28
C PHE A 252 12.57 -14.16 9.60
N MET A 253 13.88 -14.30 9.37
CA MET A 253 14.45 -15.48 8.73
C MET A 253 14.46 -16.69 9.66
N ASN A 254 14.61 -16.50 10.97
CA ASN A 254 14.47 -17.57 11.96
C ASN A 254 13.03 -18.08 12.02
N ASP A 255 12.04 -17.17 12.03
CA ASP A 255 10.63 -17.53 11.98
C ASP A 255 10.27 -18.27 10.67
N LEU A 256 10.75 -17.75 9.53
CA LEU A 256 10.49 -18.34 8.21
C LEU A 256 11.19 -19.71 8.02
N ALA A 257 12.41 -19.86 8.53
CA ALA A 257 13.16 -21.11 8.45
C ALA A 257 12.63 -22.15 9.44
N GLY A 258 12.10 -21.74 10.59
CA GLY A 258 11.64 -22.64 11.65
C GLY A 258 12.75 -23.63 12.04
N SER A 259 12.43 -24.93 12.06
CA SER A 259 13.38 -26.00 12.34
C SER A 259 14.19 -26.48 11.11
N HIS A 260 13.90 -25.99 9.90
CA HIS A 260 14.53 -26.46 8.65
C HIS A 260 15.98 -25.98 8.52
N ALA A 261 16.93 -26.92 8.67
CA ALA A 261 18.36 -26.63 8.61
C ALA A 261 18.80 -26.04 7.25
N ASP A 262 18.18 -26.48 6.16
CA ASP A 262 18.54 -26.06 4.80
C ASP A 262 18.19 -24.58 4.57
N LYS A 263 17.00 -24.15 5.02
CA LYS A 263 16.57 -22.75 4.97
C LYS A 263 17.48 -21.83 5.80
N ARG A 264 17.89 -22.29 6.99
CA ARG A 264 18.87 -21.56 7.81
C ARG A 264 20.22 -21.44 7.10
N ARG A 265 20.70 -22.50 6.44
CA ARG A 265 21.96 -22.44 5.67
C ARG A 265 21.85 -21.50 4.47
N GLN A 266 20.71 -21.49 3.76
CA GLN A 266 20.47 -20.53 2.67
C GLN A 266 20.50 -19.09 3.19
N TRP A 267 19.87 -18.79 4.33
CA TRP A 267 19.96 -17.47 4.96
C TRP A 267 21.40 -17.10 5.31
N GLN A 268 22.14 -17.98 5.99
CA GLN A 268 23.54 -17.68 6.36
C GLN A 268 24.41 -17.43 5.13
N SER A 269 24.30 -18.27 4.10
CA SER A 269 25.02 -18.08 2.83
C SER A 269 24.67 -16.75 2.15
N TYR A 270 23.40 -16.34 2.19
CA TYR A 270 22.99 -15.03 1.69
C TYR A 270 23.58 -13.90 2.53
N ARG A 271 23.48 -14.01 3.86
CA ARG A 271 23.95 -13.01 4.83
C ARG A 271 25.46 -12.77 4.71
N ASP A 272 26.25 -13.83 4.54
CA ASP A 272 27.71 -13.75 4.38
C ASP A 272 28.13 -12.98 3.13
N ARG A 273 27.24 -12.87 2.13
CA ARG A 273 27.48 -12.08 0.92
C ARG A 273 27.16 -10.61 1.10
N ILE A 274 26.43 -10.20 2.13
CA ILE A 274 25.99 -8.82 2.31
C ILE A 274 27.20 -7.96 2.67
N GLU A 275 27.60 -7.08 1.76
CA GLU A 275 28.65 -6.10 1.97
C GLU A 275 28.09 -4.77 2.49
N GLU A 276 26.82 -4.49 2.22
CA GLU A 276 26.17 -3.25 2.63
C GLU A 276 24.65 -3.46 2.81
N ILE A 277 24.10 -2.78 3.81
CA ILE A 277 22.67 -2.77 4.09
C ILE A 277 22.16 -1.35 4.03
N GLN A 278 21.11 -1.16 3.26
CA GLN A 278 20.47 0.13 3.11
C GLN A 278 19.07 0.08 3.73
N VAL A 279 18.89 0.88 4.79
CA VAL A 279 17.58 1.08 5.42
C VAL A 279 16.93 2.29 4.79
N TRP A 280 15.77 2.10 4.18
CA TRP A 280 15.03 3.14 3.47
C TRP A 280 13.83 3.60 4.30
N ASP A 281 13.96 4.78 4.89
CA ASP A 281 12.90 5.38 5.71
C ASP A 281 11.96 6.24 4.86
N SER A 282 10.70 5.81 4.75
CA SER A 282 9.64 6.46 3.98
C SER A 282 9.06 7.67 4.73
N ASN A 283 9.90 8.67 4.98
CA ASN A 283 9.56 9.90 5.72
C ASN A 283 9.11 11.08 4.83
N SER A 284 8.96 10.83 3.52
CA SER A 284 8.46 11.79 2.52
C SER A 284 7.33 11.17 1.69
N GLU A 285 7.00 11.76 0.54
CA GLU A 285 6.01 11.22 -0.40
C GLU A 285 6.50 9.96 -1.17
N VAL A 286 7.81 9.68 -1.13
CA VAL A 286 8.37 8.51 -1.82
C VAL A 286 7.97 7.22 -1.09
N ARG A 287 7.61 6.19 -1.85
CA ARG A 287 7.46 4.81 -1.38
C ARG A 287 8.49 3.91 -2.02
N PHE A 288 9.17 3.15 -1.18
CA PHE A 288 10.20 2.23 -1.62
C PHE A 288 9.60 0.83 -1.85
N PHE A 289 10.13 0.15 -2.85
CA PHE A 289 9.73 -1.20 -3.24
C PHE A 289 10.98 -1.99 -3.59
N VAL A 290 11.22 -3.12 -2.93
CA VAL A 290 12.42 -3.94 -3.15
C VAL A 290 12.14 -5.04 -4.17
N ILE A 291 12.99 -5.16 -5.17
CA ILE A 291 13.12 -6.36 -5.99
C ILE A 291 14.13 -7.27 -5.27
N PRO A 292 13.69 -8.39 -4.68
CA PRO A 292 14.60 -9.34 -4.03
C PRO A 292 15.49 -10.03 -5.06
N VAL A 293 16.58 -10.65 -4.57
CA VAL A 293 17.40 -11.54 -5.40
C VAL A 293 16.56 -12.75 -5.81
N ARG A 294 16.57 -13.10 -7.10
CA ARG A 294 15.97 -14.35 -7.59
C ARG A 294 16.78 -15.53 -7.03
N PRO A 295 16.17 -16.46 -6.27
CA PRO A 295 16.87 -17.64 -5.81
C PRO A 295 17.45 -18.48 -6.95
N ALA A 296 18.58 -19.13 -6.70
CA ALA A 296 19.17 -20.08 -7.64
C ALA A 296 18.22 -21.28 -7.85
N GLY A 297 18.23 -21.85 -9.06
CA GLY A 297 17.35 -22.96 -9.43
C GLY A 297 15.95 -22.52 -9.88
N TRP A 298 15.66 -21.22 -9.85
CA TRP A 298 14.39 -20.69 -10.35
C TRP A 298 14.48 -20.26 -11.82
N GLU A 299 15.62 -20.41 -12.50
CA GLU A 299 15.91 -19.87 -13.84
C GLU A 299 14.91 -20.36 -14.90
N SER A 300 14.50 -21.63 -14.81
CA SER A 300 13.55 -22.26 -15.75
C SER A 300 12.08 -22.05 -15.40
N LEU A 301 11.77 -21.44 -14.25
CA LEU A 301 10.38 -21.17 -13.86
C LEU A 301 9.76 -20.11 -14.77
N SER A 302 8.51 -20.34 -15.14
CA SER A 302 7.70 -19.35 -15.85
C SER A 302 7.43 -18.12 -14.98
N GLU A 303 7.11 -16.99 -15.60
CA GLU A 303 6.75 -15.76 -14.88
C GLU A 303 5.57 -15.98 -13.92
N ALA A 304 4.59 -16.80 -14.31
CA ALA A 304 3.45 -17.16 -13.46
C ALA A 304 3.86 -17.97 -12.22
N GLU A 305 4.83 -18.87 -12.35
CA GLU A 305 5.37 -19.64 -11.22
C GLU A 305 6.25 -18.78 -10.30
N LEU A 306 7.04 -17.87 -10.86
CA LEU A 306 7.84 -16.90 -10.10
C LEU A 306 6.94 -16.01 -9.26
N ARG A 307 5.87 -15.45 -9.85
CA ARG A 307 4.91 -14.59 -9.14
C ARG A 307 4.32 -15.27 -7.90
N LYS A 308 4.01 -16.56 -7.97
CA LYS A 308 3.43 -17.32 -6.84
C LYS A 308 4.41 -17.51 -5.67
N ARG A 309 5.70 -17.23 -5.87
CA ARG A 309 6.76 -17.42 -4.87
C ARG A 309 7.27 -16.13 -4.25
N VAL A 310 7.02 -14.99 -4.87
CA VAL A 310 7.40 -13.69 -4.30
C VAL A 310 6.46 -13.36 -3.15
N THR A 311 7.02 -13.01 -1.99
CA THR A 311 6.25 -12.66 -0.80
C THR A 311 6.23 -11.15 -0.59
N ARG A 312 5.22 -10.65 0.11
CA ARG A 312 5.17 -9.25 0.56
C ARG A 312 6.42 -8.88 1.36
N ASN A 313 6.83 -9.76 2.26
CA ASN A 313 7.93 -9.49 3.19
C ASN A 313 9.28 -9.38 2.46
N SER A 314 9.49 -10.15 1.38
CA SER A 314 10.71 -10.00 0.56
C SER A 314 10.74 -8.73 -0.28
N ILE A 315 9.56 -8.17 -0.62
CA ILE A 315 9.45 -6.86 -1.27
C ILE A 315 9.66 -5.70 -0.28
N ILE A 316 9.39 -5.91 1.01
CA ILE A 316 9.78 -4.97 2.07
C ILE A 316 11.29 -5.08 2.38
N GLY A 317 11.88 -6.25 2.13
CA GLY A 317 13.25 -6.57 2.49
C GLY A 317 13.41 -7.07 3.92
N SER A 318 12.33 -7.49 4.59
CA SER A 318 12.42 -8.11 5.90
C SER A 318 12.74 -9.61 5.82
N GLU A 319 12.54 -10.22 4.65
CA GLU A 319 12.87 -11.62 4.35
C GLU A 319 13.62 -11.72 3.02
N ILE A 320 14.36 -12.81 2.84
CA ILE A 320 14.79 -13.25 1.51
C ILE A 320 13.86 -14.34 0.98
N LEU A 321 13.91 -14.56 -0.33
CA LEU A 321 13.25 -15.73 -0.93
C LEU A 321 14.17 -16.95 -0.81
N LEU A 322 13.59 -18.05 -0.36
CA LEU A 322 14.28 -19.34 -0.19
C LEU A 322 13.84 -20.29 -1.31
N SER A 323 14.80 -20.98 -1.92
CA SER A 323 14.54 -21.99 -2.96
C SER A 323 14.14 -23.32 -2.37
#